data_AF-A0A6J4FV52-F1
#
_entry.id   AF-A0A6J4FV52-F1
#
_cell.length_a   1.000
_cell.length_b   1.000
_cell.length_c   1.000
_cell.angle_alpha   90.00
_cell.angle_beta   90.00
_cell.angle_gamma   90.00
#
_symmetry.space_group_name_H-M   'P 1'
#
loop_
_entity.id
_entity.type
_entity.pdbx_description
1 polymer ?
#
loop_
_entity_poly.entity_id
_entity_poly.type
_entity_poly.pdbx_seq_one_letter_code
_entity_poly.pdbx_strand_id
1 'polypeptide(L)'
;MTADLVRFENGRPVVPAAVHPMANLLEMDAEQVLAAFRDSQRADFSVIIAEIGEPGSDLHRIFASLRDRVPADNPFHRVAVLRPGALESMFLDLHDHVMGHPVWRHPFFVRVFEGRIDLDRIKRFGTSYFNQIKNTRQCVALAIGRFHGLMDLPYGELNERVSEITQISLAQLVADEYGVGSHAVEDYPGLGLLFGARTHIVMYRQLFDGLGIPPALQDEPMQWAVADNVLTQRLVAGHPAFTPLEALSSVGLGMEWGVPEFFSLLLGGLIRVAARDKLPLTPKDLEVFIAHVRYDVLHAVSVMLVTSLHMRDDGDLAAVKNACNTLMASRYGMMTGLYAHVFGETCPALADIGLESRYRLTDRRIETVLAEARKGVAAERVVDAAGYTDSAMPFVFR
;
A
#
# COMPACT_ATOMS: atom_id res chain seq x y z
N MET A 1 6.95 14.38 -30.54
CA MET A 1 8.07 14.30 -29.58
C MET A 1 7.93 12.98 -28.85
N THR A 2 8.83 12.03 -29.09
CA THR A 2 8.89 10.76 -28.36
C THR A 2 9.21 11.04 -26.90
N ALA A 3 8.38 10.47 -26.03
CA ALA A 3 8.32 10.69 -24.59
C ALA A 3 9.65 10.52 -23.85
N ASP A 4 9.94 11.40 -22.90
CA ASP A 4 11.04 11.34 -21.91
C ASP A 4 10.95 10.13 -20.94
N LEU A 5 10.19 9.10 -21.29
CA LEU A 5 9.96 7.90 -20.48
C LEU A 5 11.02 6.82 -20.69
N VAL A 6 11.60 6.75 -21.89
CA VAL A 6 12.64 5.76 -22.24
C VAL A 6 13.60 6.36 -23.26
N ARG A 7 14.89 6.08 -23.09
CA ARG A 7 15.97 6.41 -24.02
C ARG A 7 16.56 5.13 -24.59
N PHE A 8 17.20 5.19 -25.74
CA PHE A 8 17.92 4.06 -26.30
C PHE A 8 19.41 4.39 -26.32
N GLU A 9 20.19 3.64 -25.54
CA GLU A 9 21.65 3.77 -25.45
C GLU A 9 22.27 2.49 -26.01
N ASN A 10 23.06 2.60 -27.08
CA ASN A 10 23.65 1.44 -27.78
C ASN A 10 22.61 0.36 -28.17
N GLY A 11 21.40 0.78 -28.53
CA GLY A 11 20.29 -0.12 -28.91
C GLY A 11 19.55 -0.75 -27.72
N ARG A 12 19.93 -0.44 -26.47
CA ARG A 12 19.27 -0.94 -25.26
C ARG A 12 18.34 0.12 -24.67
N PRO A 13 17.14 -0.27 -24.20
CA PRO A 13 16.23 0.67 -23.56
C PRO A 13 16.72 1.03 -22.16
N VAL A 14 16.81 2.32 -21.87
CA VAL A 14 17.22 2.89 -20.57
C VAL A 14 16.09 3.77 -20.06
N VAL A 15 15.58 3.47 -18.87
CA VAL A 15 14.59 4.30 -18.18
C VAL A 15 15.33 5.39 -17.38
N PRO A 16 15.02 6.68 -17.57
CA PRO A 16 15.66 7.74 -16.81
C PRO A 16 15.42 7.62 -15.30
N ALA A 17 16.41 7.97 -14.48
CA ALA A 17 16.31 7.93 -13.01
C ALA A 17 15.18 8.80 -12.43
N ALA A 18 14.77 9.84 -13.16
CA ALA A 18 13.63 10.66 -12.79
C ALA A 18 12.27 9.92 -12.92
N VAL A 19 12.22 8.87 -13.74
CA VAL A 19 11.03 8.04 -13.99
C VAL A 19 11.05 6.77 -13.15
N HIS A 20 12.19 6.10 -13.05
CA HIS A 20 12.30 4.85 -12.30
C HIS A 20 13.73 4.63 -11.76
N PRO A 21 13.92 4.06 -10.55
CA PRO A 21 15.25 3.82 -9.99
C PRO A 21 16.06 2.77 -10.75
N MET A 22 15.40 1.76 -11.33
CA MET A 22 16.06 0.73 -12.16
C MET A 22 16.16 1.19 -13.62
N ALA A 23 17.36 1.59 -14.04
CA ALA A 23 17.62 2.06 -15.41
C ALA A 23 17.35 0.97 -16.47
N ASN A 24 17.60 -0.30 -16.13
CA ASN A 24 17.40 -1.47 -16.98
C ASN A 24 16.01 -2.13 -16.79
N LEU A 25 15.03 -1.43 -16.20
CA LEU A 25 13.68 -1.97 -15.91
C LEU A 25 13.08 -2.74 -17.10
N LEU A 26 13.21 -2.21 -18.32
CA LEU A 26 12.59 -2.79 -19.52
C LEU A 26 13.33 -4.01 -20.07
N GLU A 27 14.49 -4.35 -19.52
CA GLU A 27 15.25 -5.56 -19.84
C GLU A 27 15.05 -6.67 -18.80
N MET A 28 14.39 -6.35 -17.68
CA MET A 28 14.08 -7.29 -16.62
C MET A 28 12.75 -8.00 -16.88
N ASP A 29 12.61 -9.22 -16.37
CA ASP A 29 11.31 -9.87 -16.20
C ASP A 29 10.64 -9.45 -14.87
N ALA A 30 9.38 -9.83 -14.68
CA ALA A 30 8.63 -9.43 -13.49
C ALA A 30 9.27 -9.95 -12.18
N GLU A 31 9.79 -11.18 -12.17
CA GLU A 31 10.41 -11.77 -10.97
C GLU A 31 11.71 -11.05 -10.60
N GLN A 32 12.51 -10.65 -11.59
CA GLN A 32 13.71 -9.86 -11.39
C GLN A 32 13.39 -8.49 -10.79
N VAL A 33 12.31 -7.83 -11.22
CA VAL A 33 11.88 -6.54 -10.66
C VAL A 33 11.44 -6.71 -9.21
N LEU A 34 10.60 -7.71 -8.93
CA LEU A 34 10.12 -8.01 -7.57
C LEU A 34 11.30 -8.35 -6.63
N ALA A 35 12.25 -9.18 -7.09
CA ALA A 35 13.43 -9.52 -6.30
C ALA A 35 14.30 -8.29 -6.00
N ALA A 36 14.52 -7.42 -6.99
CA ALA A 36 15.33 -6.22 -6.81
C ALA A 36 14.71 -5.23 -5.81
N PHE A 37 13.38 -5.08 -5.79
CA PHE A 37 12.71 -4.26 -4.77
C PHE A 37 12.75 -4.89 -3.38
N ARG A 38 12.54 -6.21 -3.28
CA ARG A 38 12.69 -6.93 -2.01
C ARG A 38 14.09 -6.69 -1.41
N ASP A 39 15.13 -6.80 -2.22
CA ASP A 39 16.51 -6.59 -1.77
C ASP A 39 16.79 -5.12 -1.43
N SER A 40 16.31 -4.18 -2.26
CA SER A 40 16.45 -2.73 -2.01
C SER A 40 15.79 -2.31 -0.70
N GLN A 41 14.52 -2.70 -0.50
CA GLN A 41 13.79 -2.38 0.73
C GLN A 41 14.51 -2.98 1.94
N ARG A 42 14.94 -4.25 1.86
CA ARG A 42 15.71 -4.87 2.95
C ARG A 42 16.98 -4.07 3.29
N ALA A 43 17.69 -3.56 2.29
CA ALA A 43 18.87 -2.73 2.50
C ALA A 43 18.51 -1.39 3.19
N ASP A 44 17.49 -0.70 2.70
CA ASP A 44 17.02 0.58 3.26
C ASP A 44 16.60 0.44 4.73
N PHE A 45 15.85 -0.62 5.05
CA PHE A 45 15.47 -0.94 6.41
C PHE A 45 16.67 -1.24 7.31
N SER A 46 17.67 -1.96 6.79
CA SER A 46 18.88 -2.29 7.56
C SER A 46 19.65 -1.03 7.96
N VAL A 47 19.70 -0.01 7.11
CA VAL A 47 20.30 1.30 7.42
C VAL A 47 19.55 1.97 8.57
N ILE A 48 18.23 1.99 8.53
CA ILE A 48 17.41 2.65 9.57
C ILE A 48 17.51 1.92 10.91
N ILE A 49 17.57 0.59 10.90
CA ILE A 49 17.80 -0.20 12.12
C ILE A 49 19.19 0.11 12.71
N ALA A 50 20.20 0.27 11.87
CA ALA A 50 21.53 0.66 12.32
C ALA A 50 21.52 2.05 12.98
N GLU A 51 20.78 3.03 12.42
CA GLU A 51 20.63 4.36 13.03
C GLU A 51 20.03 4.29 14.43
N ILE A 52 19.02 3.44 14.68
CA ILE A 52 18.44 3.26 16.02
C ILE A 52 19.49 2.75 17.03
N GLY A 53 20.40 1.90 16.58
CA GLY A 53 21.50 1.37 17.38
C GLY A 53 22.67 2.34 17.59
N GLU A 54 22.82 3.35 16.72
CA GLU A 54 23.97 4.26 16.71
C GLU A 54 23.84 5.37 17.78
N PRO A 55 24.73 5.40 18.80
CA PRO A 55 24.69 6.46 19.80
C PRO A 55 24.88 7.85 19.19
N GLY A 56 23.90 8.73 19.40
CA GLY A 56 23.95 10.12 18.92
C GLY A 56 23.10 10.40 17.68
N SER A 57 22.59 9.37 17.00
CA SER A 57 21.60 9.57 15.92
C SER A 57 20.28 10.15 16.46
N ASP A 58 19.49 10.79 15.58
CA ASP A 58 18.19 11.35 15.96
C ASP A 58 17.21 10.27 16.44
N LEU A 59 17.13 9.15 15.71
CA LEU A 59 16.28 8.02 16.09
C LEU A 59 16.70 7.39 17.41
N HIS A 60 18.01 7.20 17.63
CA HIS A 60 18.53 6.70 18.90
C HIS A 60 18.15 7.62 20.06
N ARG A 61 18.31 8.94 19.89
CA ARG A 61 17.94 9.93 20.92
C ARG A 61 16.46 9.88 21.27
N ILE A 62 15.57 9.71 20.29
CA ILE A 62 14.13 9.59 20.53
C ILE A 62 13.84 8.35 21.38
N PHE A 63 14.31 7.17 20.98
CA PHE A 63 14.01 5.93 21.70
C PHE A 63 14.70 5.84 23.06
N ALA A 64 15.93 6.35 23.18
CA ALA A 64 16.61 6.47 24.47
C ALA A 64 15.82 7.39 25.41
N SER A 65 15.33 8.53 24.93
CA SER A 65 14.53 9.44 25.75
C SER A 65 13.23 8.81 26.25
N LEU A 66 12.54 8.01 25.43
CA LEU A 66 11.34 7.28 25.87
C LEU A 66 11.70 6.22 26.91
N ARG A 67 12.76 5.45 26.66
CA ARG A 67 13.25 4.41 27.57
C ARG A 67 13.59 4.97 28.94
N ASP A 68 14.26 6.13 28.99
CA ASP A 68 14.77 6.71 30.23
C ASP A 68 13.67 7.39 31.07
N ARG A 69 12.44 7.51 30.55
CA ARG A 69 11.28 8.06 31.30
C ARG A 69 10.61 7.03 32.21
N VAL A 70 10.73 5.74 31.90
CA VAL A 70 10.05 4.68 32.66
C VAL A 70 11.02 3.85 33.51
N PRO A 71 10.54 3.28 34.64
CA PRO A 71 11.33 2.34 35.43
C PRO A 71 11.77 1.11 34.63
N ALA A 72 12.92 0.53 35.00
CA ALA A 72 13.54 -0.61 34.29
C ALA A 72 12.66 -1.88 34.20
N ASP A 73 11.65 -2.03 35.08
CA ASP A 73 10.69 -3.12 35.07
C ASP A 73 9.46 -2.86 34.18
N ASN A 74 9.34 -1.65 33.61
CA ASN A 74 8.25 -1.29 32.71
C ASN A 74 8.25 -2.18 31.44
N PRO A 75 7.08 -2.68 30.99
CA PRO A 75 6.95 -3.50 29.78
C PRO A 75 7.54 -2.87 28.52
N PHE A 76 7.66 -1.54 28.44
CA PHE A 76 8.27 -0.84 27.32
C PHE A 76 9.69 -1.33 27.01
N HIS A 77 10.50 -1.70 28.01
CA HIS A 77 11.85 -2.23 27.79
C HIS A 77 11.88 -3.56 27.01
N ARG A 78 10.73 -4.22 26.81
CA ARG A 78 10.62 -5.51 26.11
C ARG A 78 10.16 -5.36 24.66
N VAL A 79 9.80 -4.15 24.20
CA VAL A 79 9.41 -3.95 22.80
C VAL A 79 10.59 -4.21 21.86
N ALA A 80 10.31 -4.63 20.63
CA ALA A 80 11.35 -5.10 19.71
C ALA A 80 12.39 -4.02 19.37
N VAL A 81 11.98 -2.74 19.26
CA VAL A 81 12.89 -1.62 18.98
C VAL A 81 13.97 -1.41 20.06
N LEU A 82 13.74 -1.85 21.30
CA LEU A 82 14.70 -1.71 22.40
C LEU A 82 15.53 -2.97 22.67
N ARG A 83 15.21 -4.09 22.01
CA ARG A 83 15.90 -5.37 22.19
C ARG A 83 16.90 -5.59 21.05
N PRO A 84 18.20 -5.80 21.34
CA PRO A 84 19.20 -6.05 20.31
C PRO A 84 18.77 -7.16 19.33
N GLY A 85 18.78 -6.85 18.03
CA GLY A 85 18.43 -7.79 16.94
C GLY A 85 16.95 -8.15 16.82
N ALA A 86 16.09 -7.82 17.80
CA ALA A 86 14.69 -8.22 17.76
C ALA A 86 13.89 -7.47 16.68
N LEU A 87 14.14 -6.16 16.51
CA LEU A 87 13.50 -5.37 15.46
C LEU A 87 13.88 -5.86 14.06
N GLU A 88 15.16 -6.17 13.85
CA GLU A 88 15.66 -6.72 12.57
C GLU A 88 15.04 -8.08 12.28
N SER A 89 15.04 -9.00 13.23
CA SER A 89 14.41 -10.31 13.07
C SER A 89 12.92 -10.21 12.76
N MET A 90 12.21 -9.31 13.45
CA MET A 90 10.78 -9.07 13.23
C MET A 90 10.53 -8.47 11.85
N PHE A 91 11.35 -7.50 11.44
CA PHE A 91 11.26 -6.87 10.13
C PHE A 91 11.49 -7.90 9.02
N LEU A 92 12.57 -8.68 9.07
CA LEU A 92 12.89 -9.65 8.03
C LEU A 92 11.79 -10.71 7.89
N ASP A 93 11.22 -11.19 9.01
CA ASP A 93 10.12 -12.15 8.99
C ASP A 93 8.85 -11.56 8.37
N LEU A 94 8.44 -10.36 8.80
CA LEU A 94 7.28 -9.68 8.22
C LEU A 94 7.49 -9.34 6.75
N HIS A 95 8.68 -8.84 6.38
CA HIS A 95 9.04 -8.48 5.02
C HIS A 95 8.97 -9.70 4.12
N ASP A 96 9.62 -10.79 4.51
CA ASP A 96 9.59 -12.04 3.74
C ASP A 96 8.17 -12.62 3.65
N HIS A 97 7.34 -12.43 4.68
CA HIS A 97 5.94 -12.81 4.64
C HIS A 97 5.17 -11.97 3.61
N VAL A 98 5.22 -10.64 3.70
CA VAL A 98 4.51 -9.71 2.82
C VAL A 98 5.00 -9.84 1.38
N MET A 99 6.31 -9.70 1.13
CA MET A 99 6.88 -9.70 -0.23
C MET A 99 6.82 -11.08 -0.89
N GLY A 100 6.70 -12.14 -0.08
CA GLY A 100 6.47 -13.50 -0.57
C GLY A 100 5.03 -13.78 -1.03
N HIS A 101 4.07 -12.91 -0.72
CA HIS A 101 2.66 -13.20 -1.00
C HIS A 101 2.38 -13.30 -2.52
N PRO A 102 1.57 -14.26 -3.00
CA PRO A 102 1.30 -14.45 -4.43
C PRO A 102 0.62 -13.28 -5.16
N VAL A 103 0.14 -12.26 -4.44
CA VAL A 103 -0.55 -11.10 -5.04
C VAL A 103 0.38 -10.27 -5.92
N TRP A 104 1.67 -10.20 -5.60
CA TRP A 104 2.66 -9.47 -6.39
C TRP A 104 2.95 -10.13 -7.73
N ARG A 105 2.62 -11.43 -7.85
CA ARG A 105 2.75 -12.25 -9.06
C ARG A 105 1.41 -12.43 -9.78
N HIS A 106 0.40 -11.65 -9.41
CA HIS A 106 -0.92 -11.79 -10.01
C HIS A 106 -0.83 -11.67 -11.55
N PRO A 107 -1.50 -12.54 -12.33
CA PRO A 107 -1.38 -12.58 -13.79
C PRO A 107 -1.62 -11.22 -14.48
N PHE A 108 -2.44 -10.37 -13.89
CA PHE A 108 -2.65 -8.98 -14.33
C PHE A 108 -1.34 -8.19 -14.41
N PHE A 109 -0.57 -8.12 -13.33
CA PHE A 109 0.64 -7.29 -13.26
C PHE A 109 1.71 -7.80 -14.22
N VAL A 110 1.90 -9.13 -14.26
CA VAL A 110 2.86 -9.78 -15.15
C VAL A 110 2.51 -9.49 -16.62
N ARG A 111 1.25 -9.70 -17.01
CA ARG A 111 0.79 -9.45 -18.40
C ARG A 111 0.92 -7.99 -18.80
N VAL A 112 0.60 -7.05 -17.90
CA VAL A 112 0.77 -5.62 -18.15
C VAL A 112 2.25 -5.27 -18.30
N PHE A 113 3.12 -5.76 -17.41
CA PHE A 113 4.54 -5.48 -17.44
C PHE A 113 5.24 -6.00 -18.71
N GLU A 114 4.80 -7.15 -19.22
CA GLU A 114 5.23 -7.70 -20.52
C GLU A 114 4.77 -6.85 -21.71
N GLY A 115 3.96 -5.81 -21.49
CA GLY A 115 3.38 -4.98 -22.53
C GLY A 115 2.21 -5.65 -23.27
N ARG A 116 1.67 -6.76 -22.77
CA ARG A 116 0.56 -7.50 -23.39
C ARG A 116 -0.82 -6.91 -23.04
N ILE A 117 -0.90 -5.59 -23.20
CA ILE A 117 -2.10 -4.77 -23.03
C ILE A 117 -2.13 -3.69 -24.11
N ASP A 118 -3.33 -3.26 -24.51
CA ASP A 118 -3.57 -2.19 -25.48
C ASP A 118 -4.15 -0.94 -24.79
N LEU A 119 -4.28 0.15 -25.54
CA LEU A 119 -4.77 1.42 -25.02
C LEU A 119 -6.19 1.33 -24.42
N ASP A 120 -7.11 0.62 -25.07
CA ASP A 120 -8.50 0.51 -24.60
C ASP A 120 -8.59 -0.27 -23.28
N ARG A 121 -7.73 -1.28 -23.12
CA ARG A 121 -7.58 -2.02 -21.87
C ARG A 121 -6.90 -1.19 -20.79
N ILE A 122 -5.90 -0.38 -21.12
CA ILE A 122 -5.29 0.57 -20.16
C ILE A 122 -6.35 1.57 -19.67
N LYS A 123 -7.19 2.10 -20.56
CA LYS A 123 -8.28 3.01 -20.19
C LYS A 123 -9.26 2.36 -19.22
N ARG A 124 -9.73 1.14 -19.53
CA ARG A 124 -10.61 0.34 -18.66
C ARG A 124 -10.00 0.04 -17.30
N PHE A 125 -8.72 -0.33 -17.28
CA PHE A 125 -7.99 -0.52 -16.02
C PHE A 125 -7.93 0.79 -15.23
N GLY A 126 -7.57 1.90 -15.90
CA GLY A 126 -7.43 3.21 -15.27
C GLY A 126 -8.72 3.68 -14.59
N THR A 127 -9.85 3.64 -15.28
CA THR A 127 -11.14 4.08 -14.71
C THR A 127 -11.60 3.18 -13.57
N SER A 128 -11.41 1.87 -13.70
CA SER A 128 -11.79 0.91 -12.65
C SER A 128 -10.88 0.98 -11.41
N TYR A 129 -9.55 1.07 -11.61
CA TYR A 129 -8.57 1.11 -10.52
C TYR A 129 -8.54 2.48 -9.81
N PHE A 130 -8.95 3.56 -10.47
CA PHE A 130 -9.10 4.86 -9.83
C PHE A 130 -10.05 4.84 -8.63
N ASN A 131 -11.03 3.93 -8.61
CA ASN A 131 -11.87 3.71 -7.44
C ASN A 131 -11.08 3.23 -6.21
N GLN A 132 -10.00 2.44 -6.38
CA GLN A 132 -9.09 2.12 -5.28
C GLN A 132 -8.37 3.38 -4.78
N ILE A 133 -7.76 4.14 -5.70
CA ILE A 133 -7.00 5.37 -5.39
C ILE A 133 -7.86 6.39 -4.64
N LYS A 134 -9.13 6.54 -5.00
CA LYS A 134 -10.05 7.47 -4.32
C LYS A 134 -10.25 7.16 -2.83
N ASN A 135 -10.05 5.90 -2.41
CA ASN A 135 -10.46 5.40 -1.10
C ASN A 135 -9.28 5.05 -0.16
N THR A 136 -8.07 4.83 -0.66
CA THR A 136 -6.88 4.48 0.14
C THR A 136 -6.72 5.38 1.37
N ARG A 137 -6.64 6.70 1.16
CA ARG A 137 -6.53 7.73 2.22
C ARG A 137 -7.57 7.68 3.34
N GLN A 138 -8.78 7.20 3.04
CA GLN A 138 -9.83 7.09 4.06
C GLN A 138 -9.51 5.97 5.05
N CYS A 139 -8.83 4.92 4.59
CA CYS A 139 -8.43 3.81 5.46
C CYS A 139 -7.33 4.26 6.44
N VAL A 140 -6.36 5.05 5.97
CA VAL A 140 -5.33 5.64 6.84
C VAL A 140 -5.98 6.55 7.90
N ALA A 141 -6.92 7.41 7.50
CA ALA A 141 -7.65 8.26 8.43
C ALA A 141 -8.46 7.46 9.48
N LEU A 142 -9.09 6.35 9.08
CA LEU A 142 -9.78 5.44 10.01
C LEU A 142 -8.80 4.83 11.01
N ALA A 143 -7.64 4.35 10.55
CA ALA A 143 -6.61 3.78 11.41
C ALA A 143 -6.05 4.80 12.41
N ILE A 144 -5.81 6.05 12.01
CA ILE A 144 -5.39 7.13 12.92
C ILE A 144 -6.35 7.26 14.11
N GLY A 145 -7.66 7.26 13.82
CA GLY A 145 -8.70 7.39 14.84
C GLY A 145 -8.76 6.24 15.85
N ARG A 146 -8.05 5.12 15.61
CA ARG A 146 -7.92 4.00 16.55
C ARG A 146 -6.89 4.26 17.66
N PHE A 147 -6.04 5.26 17.49
CA PHE A 147 -5.01 5.62 18.46
C PHE A 147 -5.42 6.87 19.24
N HIS A 148 -5.40 6.83 20.57
CA HIS A 148 -5.78 7.95 21.44
C HIS A 148 -5.21 7.83 22.86
N GLY A 149 -5.17 8.93 23.62
CA GLY A 149 -4.63 8.98 24.99
C GLY A 149 -5.39 8.16 26.04
N LEU A 150 -6.57 7.62 25.70
CA LEU A 150 -7.35 6.72 26.57
C LEU A 150 -7.11 5.23 26.27
N MET A 151 -6.16 4.89 25.39
CA MET A 151 -5.84 3.50 25.08
C MET A 151 -5.25 2.78 26.28
N ASP A 152 -5.67 1.54 26.47
CA ASP A 152 -5.10 0.63 27.46
C ASP A 152 -3.79 0.03 26.93
N LEU A 153 -2.69 0.77 27.11
CA LEU A 153 -1.34 0.30 26.85
C LEU A 153 -0.62 -0.02 28.17
N PRO A 154 0.31 -0.99 28.19
CA PRO A 154 0.96 -1.42 29.42
C PRO A 154 2.18 -0.56 29.80
N TYR A 155 2.29 0.67 29.29
CA TYR A 155 3.50 1.50 29.41
C TYR A 155 3.38 2.64 30.45
N GLY A 156 2.22 2.79 31.09
CA GLY A 156 1.99 3.82 32.11
C GLY A 156 2.01 5.23 31.49
N GLU A 157 2.88 6.10 31.99
CA GLU A 157 3.00 7.49 31.51
C GLU A 157 3.42 7.61 30.03
N LEU A 158 3.96 6.54 29.42
CA LEU A 158 4.31 6.53 28.00
C LEU A 158 3.13 6.20 27.07
N ASN A 159 1.97 5.78 27.59
CA ASN A 159 0.83 5.37 26.76
C ASN A 159 0.43 6.46 25.76
N GLU A 160 0.26 7.69 26.25
CA GLU A 160 -0.10 8.84 25.41
C GLU A 160 1.00 9.12 24.38
N ARG A 161 2.28 9.07 24.78
CA ARG A 161 3.40 9.37 23.88
C ARG A 161 3.58 8.32 22.77
N VAL A 162 3.39 7.03 23.08
CA VAL A 162 3.42 5.96 22.07
C VAL A 162 2.26 6.09 21.09
N SER A 163 1.07 6.42 21.59
CA SER A 163 -0.10 6.72 20.75
C SER A 163 0.18 7.92 19.84
N GLU A 164 0.72 9.02 20.39
CA GLU A 164 1.06 10.24 19.64
C GLU A 164 2.08 9.96 18.52
N ILE A 165 3.16 9.23 18.80
CA ILE A 165 4.15 8.85 17.78
C ILE A 165 3.49 8.06 16.64
N THR A 166 2.59 7.14 16.98
CA THR A 166 1.83 6.33 15.99
C THR A 166 0.92 7.23 15.14
N GLN A 167 0.22 8.17 15.78
CA GLN A 167 -0.62 9.15 15.07
C GLN A 167 0.20 10.03 14.14
N ILE A 168 1.39 10.49 14.54
CA ILE A 168 2.27 11.30 13.70
C ILE A 168 2.69 10.53 12.45
N SER A 169 3.12 9.27 12.60
CA SER A 169 3.49 8.43 11.45
C SER A 169 2.33 8.29 10.47
N LEU A 170 1.13 7.94 10.97
CA LEU A 170 -0.04 7.80 10.10
C LEU A 170 -0.54 9.14 9.53
N ALA A 171 -0.38 10.25 10.26
CA ALA A 171 -0.75 11.58 9.79
C ALA A 171 0.13 12.02 8.62
N GLN A 172 1.41 11.62 8.59
CA GLN A 172 2.26 11.84 7.42
C GLN A 172 1.75 11.09 6.19
N LEU A 173 1.28 9.84 6.34
CA LEU A 173 0.64 9.10 5.23
C LEU A 173 -0.63 9.80 4.74
N VAL A 174 -1.47 10.32 5.65
CA VAL A 174 -2.64 11.12 5.27
C VAL A 174 -2.23 12.40 4.54
N ALA A 175 -1.23 13.10 5.07
CA ALA A 175 -0.70 14.32 4.48
C ALA A 175 -0.21 14.10 3.03
N ASP A 176 0.55 13.03 2.79
CA ASP A 176 1.00 12.61 1.46
C ASP A 176 -0.17 12.36 0.50
N GLU A 177 -1.14 11.54 0.92
CA GLU A 177 -2.34 11.23 0.14
C GLU A 177 -3.18 12.46 -0.25
N TYR A 178 -3.21 13.47 0.63
CA TYR A 178 -3.88 14.74 0.39
C TYR A 178 -2.98 15.80 -0.27
N GLY A 179 -1.70 15.52 -0.49
CA GLY A 179 -0.74 16.46 -1.06
C GLY A 179 -0.58 17.72 -0.21
N VAL A 180 -0.66 17.59 1.11
CA VAL A 180 -0.53 18.68 2.09
C VAL A 180 0.68 18.41 2.98
N GLY A 181 1.64 19.34 3.03
CA GLY A 181 2.83 19.20 3.87
C GLY A 181 2.61 19.75 5.27
N SER A 182 3.57 19.50 6.18
CA SER A 182 3.68 20.28 7.40
C SER A 182 4.11 21.70 7.06
N HIS A 183 3.19 22.66 7.20
CA HIS A 183 3.49 24.08 7.01
C HIS A 183 3.77 24.71 8.38
N ALA A 184 4.81 25.56 8.46
CA ALA A 184 4.94 26.48 9.58
C ALA A 184 3.70 27.40 9.64
N VAL A 185 3.39 27.99 10.80
CA VAL A 185 2.21 28.86 10.96
C VAL A 185 2.25 30.03 9.98
N GLU A 186 3.46 30.50 9.68
CA GLU A 186 3.77 31.57 8.75
C GLU A 186 3.62 31.16 7.27
N ASP A 187 3.58 29.85 6.99
CA ASP A 187 3.48 29.23 5.66
C ASP A 187 2.12 28.56 5.40
N TYR A 188 1.11 28.83 6.23
CA TYR A 188 -0.19 28.19 6.08
C TYR A 188 -0.84 28.57 4.74
N PRO A 189 -1.27 27.60 3.91
CA PRO A 189 -1.78 27.89 2.58
C PRO A 189 -3.09 28.68 2.67
N GLY A 190 -3.21 29.71 1.84
CA GLY A 190 -4.52 30.35 1.60
C GLY A 190 -5.52 29.35 1.00
N LEU A 191 -6.82 29.62 1.13
CA LEU A 191 -7.90 28.72 0.71
C LEU A 191 -7.77 28.21 -0.75
N GLY A 192 -7.27 29.05 -1.66
CA GLY A 192 -7.05 28.67 -3.06
C GLY A 192 -5.99 27.57 -3.23
N LEU A 193 -4.87 27.67 -2.50
CA LEU A 193 -3.83 26.64 -2.52
C LEU A 193 -4.31 25.36 -1.82
N LEU A 194 -5.08 25.50 -0.73
CA LEU A 194 -5.67 24.37 -0.02
C LEU A 194 -6.65 23.57 -0.90
N PHE A 195 -7.56 24.24 -1.60
CA PHE A 195 -8.50 23.57 -2.51
C PHE A 195 -7.85 23.08 -3.80
N GLY A 196 -6.68 23.64 -4.15
CA GLY A 196 -5.85 23.21 -5.27
C GLY A 196 -4.78 22.18 -4.90
N ALA A 197 -4.86 21.56 -3.72
CA ALA A 197 -3.84 20.60 -3.26
C ALA A 197 -3.64 19.45 -4.25
N ARG A 198 -2.37 19.07 -4.45
CA ARG A 198 -1.98 18.03 -5.41
C ARG A 198 -2.09 16.65 -4.78
N THR A 199 -3.33 16.21 -4.55
CA THR A 199 -3.65 14.88 -3.99
C THR A 199 -3.26 13.74 -4.97
N HIS A 200 -3.16 12.51 -4.48
CA HIS A 200 -3.02 11.32 -5.33
C HIS A 200 -4.16 11.16 -6.34
N ILE A 201 -5.37 11.63 -6.03
CA ILE A 201 -6.47 11.68 -7.00
C ILE A 201 -6.18 12.66 -8.13
N VAL A 202 -5.68 13.85 -7.81
CA VAL A 202 -5.33 14.85 -8.82
C VAL A 202 -4.21 14.32 -9.71
N MET A 203 -3.20 13.69 -9.13
CA MET A 203 -2.11 13.05 -9.89
C MET A 203 -2.63 11.91 -10.77
N TYR A 204 -3.55 11.07 -10.27
CA TYR A 204 -4.14 10.01 -11.08
C TYR A 204 -5.02 10.56 -12.21
N ARG A 205 -5.69 11.71 -12.03
CA ARG A 205 -6.41 12.36 -13.13
C ARG A 205 -5.47 12.88 -14.24
N GLN A 206 -4.20 13.16 -13.94
CA GLN A 206 -3.22 13.51 -14.98
C GLN A 206 -2.94 12.33 -15.92
N LEU A 207 -3.01 11.08 -15.43
CA LEU A 207 -2.97 9.90 -16.29
C LEU A 207 -4.12 9.90 -17.29
N PHE A 208 -5.33 10.31 -16.86
CA PHE A 208 -6.48 10.38 -17.74
C PHE A 208 -6.31 11.41 -18.86
N ASP A 209 -5.65 12.54 -18.57
CA ASP A 209 -5.29 13.52 -19.60
C ASP A 209 -4.36 12.89 -20.65
N GLY A 210 -3.29 12.20 -20.20
CA GLY A 210 -2.36 11.49 -21.08
C GLY A 210 -2.99 10.36 -21.89
N LEU A 211 -3.99 9.68 -21.34
CA LEU A 211 -4.76 8.63 -22.02
C LEU A 211 -5.90 9.19 -22.90
N GLY A 212 -6.22 10.47 -22.80
CA GLY A 212 -7.35 11.10 -23.49
C GLY A 212 -8.71 10.59 -23.01
N ILE A 213 -8.87 10.38 -21.69
CA ILE A 213 -10.15 10.03 -21.06
C ILE A 213 -10.84 11.33 -20.58
N PRO A 214 -11.96 11.74 -21.18
CA PRO A 214 -12.63 12.99 -20.83
C PRO A 214 -13.22 12.91 -19.40
N PRO A 215 -13.34 14.05 -18.67
CA PRO A 215 -13.82 14.08 -17.29
C PRO A 215 -15.15 13.33 -17.04
N ALA A 216 -16.08 13.39 -18.00
CA ALA A 216 -17.38 12.72 -17.91
C ALA A 216 -17.29 11.17 -17.86
N LEU A 217 -16.14 10.59 -18.21
CA LEU A 217 -15.90 9.15 -18.23
C LEU A 217 -14.89 8.69 -17.16
N GLN A 218 -14.38 9.61 -16.32
CA GLN A 218 -13.35 9.27 -15.33
C GLN A 218 -13.92 8.62 -14.06
N ASP A 219 -15.19 8.89 -13.74
CA ASP A 219 -15.84 8.44 -12.52
C ASP A 219 -16.93 7.41 -12.82
N GLU A 220 -16.53 6.14 -12.86
CA GLU A 220 -17.43 5.00 -13.05
C GLU A 220 -17.84 4.36 -11.72
N PRO A 221 -19.02 3.72 -11.65
CA PRO A 221 -19.38 2.82 -10.54
C PRO A 221 -18.28 1.76 -10.32
N MET A 222 -18.09 1.34 -9.07
CA MET A 222 -17.07 0.36 -8.73
C MET A 222 -17.41 -1.01 -9.33
N GLN A 223 -16.43 -1.69 -9.90
CA GLN A 223 -16.52 -3.14 -10.05
C GLN A 223 -16.66 -3.76 -8.66
N TRP A 224 -17.49 -4.80 -8.52
CA TRP A 224 -17.76 -5.43 -7.22
C TRP A 224 -16.46 -5.89 -6.51
N ALA A 225 -15.49 -6.43 -7.26
CA ALA A 225 -14.22 -6.88 -6.71
C ALA A 225 -13.34 -5.72 -6.21
N VAL A 226 -13.47 -4.52 -6.80
CA VAL A 226 -12.84 -3.29 -6.29
C VAL A 226 -13.56 -2.81 -5.04
N ALA A 227 -14.90 -2.88 -5.02
CA ALA A 227 -15.70 -2.53 -3.85
C ALA A 227 -15.37 -3.42 -2.65
N ASP A 228 -15.20 -4.73 -2.83
CA ASP A 228 -14.77 -5.66 -1.77
C ASP A 228 -13.42 -5.29 -1.19
N ASN A 229 -12.44 -4.92 -2.04
CA ASN A 229 -11.13 -4.49 -1.57
C ASN A 229 -11.19 -3.19 -0.78
N VAL A 230 -11.94 -2.21 -1.27
CA VAL A 230 -12.17 -0.95 -0.55
C VAL A 230 -12.86 -1.21 0.79
N LEU A 231 -13.90 -2.03 0.83
CA LEU A 231 -14.60 -2.36 2.08
C LEU A 231 -13.70 -3.12 3.05
N THR A 232 -12.97 -4.13 2.58
CA THR A 232 -12.05 -4.91 3.42
C THR A 232 -11.00 -4.02 4.06
N GLN A 233 -10.38 -3.12 3.30
CA GLN A 233 -9.41 -2.15 3.84
C GLN A 233 -10.03 -1.27 4.93
N ARG A 234 -11.21 -0.71 4.67
CA ARG A 234 -11.92 0.13 5.64
C ARG A 234 -12.32 -0.63 6.90
N LEU A 235 -12.76 -1.87 6.75
CA LEU A 235 -13.21 -2.71 7.86
C LEU A 235 -12.04 -3.07 8.77
N VAL A 236 -10.91 -3.54 8.22
CA VAL A 236 -9.73 -3.86 9.05
C VAL A 236 -9.16 -2.58 9.70
N ALA A 237 -9.16 -1.46 9.00
CA ALA A 237 -8.65 -0.19 9.54
C ALA A 237 -9.55 0.44 10.62
N GLY A 238 -10.88 0.28 10.54
CA GLY A 238 -11.82 1.06 11.34
C GLY A 238 -12.83 0.27 12.19
N HIS A 239 -13.12 -0.99 11.84
CA HIS A 239 -14.22 -1.73 12.48
C HIS A 239 -13.82 -2.23 13.89
N PRO A 240 -14.69 -2.11 14.91
CA PRO A 240 -14.39 -2.52 16.29
C PRO A 240 -14.04 -4.01 16.48
N ALA A 241 -14.39 -4.87 15.52
CA ALA A 241 -14.03 -6.29 15.54
C ALA A 241 -12.53 -6.56 15.35
N PHE A 242 -11.77 -5.56 14.90
CA PHE A 242 -10.32 -5.63 14.72
C PHE A 242 -9.61 -4.73 15.74
N THR A 243 -8.45 -5.20 16.20
CA THR A 243 -7.63 -4.49 17.17
C THR A 243 -6.94 -3.26 16.53
N PRO A 244 -6.49 -2.27 17.32
CA PRO A 244 -5.65 -1.19 16.80
C PRO A 244 -4.39 -1.68 16.08
N LEU A 245 -3.79 -2.79 16.54
CA LEU A 245 -2.61 -3.38 15.89
C LEU A 245 -2.94 -3.95 14.50
N GLU A 246 -4.08 -4.64 14.36
CA GLU A 246 -4.56 -5.12 13.05
C GLU A 246 -4.87 -3.93 12.11
N ALA A 247 -5.47 -2.86 12.63
CA ALA A 247 -5.74 -1.64 11.88
C ALA A 247 -4.44 -0.98 11.37
N LEU A 248 -3.43 -0.81 12.22
CA LEU A 248 -2.13 -0.27 11.85
C LEU A 248 -1.41 -1.13 10.81
N SER A 249 -1.45 -2.45 10.98
CA SER A 249 -0.87 -3.41 10.03
C SER A 249 -1.53 -3.34 8.66
N SER A 250 -2.84 -3.05 8.62
CA SER A 250 -3.59 -2.97 7.37
C SER A 250 -3.19 -1.79 6.49
N VAL A 251 -2.87 -0.64 7.09
CA VAL A 251 -2.54 0.61 6.38
C VAL A 251 -1.05 0.81 6.17
N GLY A 252 -0.18 0.10 6.90
CA GLY A 252 1.25 0.05 6.61
C GLY A 252 1.63 -1.18 5.80
N LEU A 253 1.83 -2.29 6.51
CA LEU A 253 2.38 -3.54 5.98
C LEU A 253 1.54 -4.14 4.84
N GLY A 254 0.21 -4.14 4.97
CA GLY A 254 -0.70 -4.69 3.97
C GLY A 254 -1.02 -3.76 2.79
N MET A 255 -0.78 -2.46 2.95
CA MET A 255 -1.17 -1.43 1.98
C MET A 255 0.02 -0.86 1.22
N GLU A 256 1.06 -0.40 1.93
CA GLU A 256 2.18 0.41 1.43
C GLU A 256 3.39 -0.41 0.98
N TRP A 257 3.74 -1.50 1.68
CA TRP A 257 5.01 -2.20 1.46
C TRP A 257 5.19 -2.74 0.03
N GLY A 258 4.13 -3.30 -0.55
CA GLY A 258 4.17 -3.81 -1.92
C GLY A 258 3.94 -2.75 -3.00
N VAL A 259 3.59 -1.50 -2.64
CA VAL A 259 3.21 -0.48 -3.64
C VAL A 259 4.31 -0.21 -4.66
N PRO A 260 5.57 0.06 -4.26
CA PRO A 260 6.64 0.31 -5.21
C PRO A 260 6.77 -0.82 -6.24
N GLU A 261 6.68 -2.08 -5.80
CA GLU A 261 6.86 -3.25 -6.65
C GLU A 261 5.81 -3.38 -7.75
N PHE A 262 4.53 -3.41 -7.37
CA PHE A 262 3.49 -3.62 -8.37
C PHE A 262 3.26 -2.35 -9.19
N PHE A 263 3.53 -1.15 -8.65
CA PHE A 263 3.53 0.08 -9.44
C PHE A 263 4.69 0.10 -10.44
N SER A 264 5.85 -0.45 -10.12
CA SER A 264 6.93 -0.63 -11.08
C SER A 264 6.54 -1.56 -12.24
N LEU A 265 5.80 -2.63 -11.96
CA LEU A 265 5.26 -3.51 -13.00
C LEU A 265 4.24 -2.77 -13.90
N LEU A 266 3.33 -2.00 -13.30
CA LEU A 266 2.36 -1.18 -14.05
C LEU A 266 3.06 -0.10 -14.88
N LEU A 267 3.98 0.66 -14.27
CA LEU A 267 4.74 1.73 -14.90
C LEU A 267 5.59 1.20 -16.05
N GLY A 268 6.32 0.10 -15.85
CA GLY A 268 7.07 -0.57 -16.91
C GLY A 268 6.19 -0.98 -18.09
N GLY A 269 5.00 -1.55 -17.81
CA GLY A 269 4.01 -1.88 -18.84
C GLY A 269 3.52 -0.66 -19.61
N LEU A 270 3.18 0.42 -18.92
CA LEU A 270 2.76 1.69 -19.54
C LEU A 270 3.86 2.29 -20.42
N ILE A 271 5.11 2.26 -19.98
CA ILE A 271 6.26 2.74 -20.77
C ILE A 271 6.43 1.88 -22.03
N ARG A 272 6.36 0.55 -21.94
CA ARG A 272 6.44 -0.34 -23.11
C ARG A 272 5.34 -0.05 -24.12
N VAL A 273 4.10 0.09 -23.66
CA VAL A 273 2.96 0.37 -24.53
C VAL A 273 3.08 1.76 -25.16
N ALA A 274 3.48 2.77 -24.38
CA ALA A 274 3.71 4.12 -24.90
C ALA A 274 4.77 4.14 -26.01
N ALA A 275 5.87 3.41 -25.82
CA ALA A 275 6.92 3.29 -26.82
C ALA A 275 6.47 2.51 -28.07
N ARG A 276 5.78 1.36 -27.89
CA ARG A 276 5.28 0.51 -28.99
C ARG A 276 4.25 1.24 -29.84
N ASP A 277 3.25 1.84 -29.20
CA ASP A 277 2.07 2.43 -29.85
C ASP A 277 2.23 3.94 -30.10
N LYS A 278 3.40 4.50 -29.75
CA LYS A 278 3.72 5.93 -29.89
C LYS A 278 2.71 6.83 -29.18
N LEU A 279 2.26 6.41 -28.00
CA LEU A 279 1.34 7.20 -27.18
C LEU A 279 2.06 8.46 -26.67
N PRO A 280 1.36 9.61 -26.60
CA PRO A 280 1.95 10.87 -26.14
C PRO A 280 2.02 10.95 -24.60
N LEU A 281 2.31 9.84 -23.92
CA LEU A 281 2.45 9.81 -22.47
C LEU A 281 3.79 10.42 -22.04
N THR A 282 3.79 11.21 -20.98
CA THR A 282 4.96 11.87 -20.42
C THR A 282 5.18 11.46 -18.96
N PRO A 283 6.35 11.76 -18.35
CA PRO A 283 6.53 11.55 -16.91
C PRO A 283 5.46 12.24 -16.05
N LYS A 284 4.92 13.38 -16.51
CA LYS A 284 3.84 14.09 -15.80
C LYS A 284 2.55 13.27 -15.78
N ASP A 285 2.20 12.60 -16.88
CA ASP A 285 0.98 11.78 -16.94
C ASP A 285 1.10 10.52 -16.08
N LEU A 286 2.32 10.04 -15.85
CA LEU A 286 2.62 8.85 -15.04
C LEU A 286 3.06 9.18 -13.61
N GLU A 287 2.94 10.44 -13.20
CA GLU A 287 3.55 10.93 -11.96
C GLU A 287 3.09 10.17 -10.71
N VAL A 288 1.81 9.80 -10.63
CA VAL A 288 1.29 9.00 -9.52
C VAL A 288 2.07 7.70 -9.33
N PHE A 289 2.43 7.02 -10.42
CA PHE A 289 3.22 5.79 -10.33
C PHE A 289 4.67 6.08 -9.97
N ILE A 290 5.26 7.11 -10.59
CA ILE A 290 6.66 7.51 -10.35
C ILE A 290 6.87 7.92 -8.89
N ALA A 291 5.93 8.64 -8.30
CA ALA A 291 6.01 9.10 -6.92
C ALA A 291 6.06 7.92 -5.94
N HIS A 292 5.10 7.01 -6.01
CA HIS A 292 5.03 5.86 -5.10
C HIS A 292 6.22 4.90 -5.25
N VAL A 293 6.72 4.71 -6.48
CA VAL A 293 7.94 3.91 -6.71
C VAL A 293 9.18 4.51 -6.03
N ARG A 294 9.23 5.84 -5.90
CA ARG A 294 10.44 6.55 -5.42
C ARG A 294 10.37 6.95 -3.95
N TYR A 295 9.19 7.17 -3.38
CA TYR A 295 9.04 7.84 -2.09
C TYR A 295 8.51 6.95 -0.96
N ASP A 296 7.82 5.84 -1.26
CA ASP A 296 7.05 5.10 -0.24
C ASP A 296 7.89 4.24 0.72
N VAL A 297 9.21 4.14 0.53
CA VAL A 297 10.08 3.36 1.43
C VAL A 297 10.05 3.93 2.86
N LEU A 298 9.99 5.26 3.00
CA LEU A 298 9.94 5.90 4.32
C LEU A 298 8.61 5.63 5.05
N HIS A 299 7.48 5.61 4.33
CA HIS A 299 6.17 5.25 4.89
C HIS A 299 6.18 3.81 5.39
N ALA A 300 6.68 2.89 4.56
CA ALA A 300 6.85 1.49 4.91
C ALA A 300 7.65 1.30 6.20
N VAL A 301 8.77 2.03 6.34
CA VAL A 301 9.64 1.90 7.52
C VAL A 301 9.04 2.53 8.76
N SER A 302 8.51 3.75 8.63
CA SER A 302 7.91 4.46 9.77
C SER A 302 6.75 3.67 10.38
N VAL A 303 5.86 3.09 9.56
CA VAL A 303 4.74 2.30 10.06
C VAL A 303 5.20 1.01 10.72
N MET A 304 6.22 0.34 10.18
CA MET A 304 6.80 -0.86 10.82
C MET A 304 7.40 -0.54 12.19
N LEU A 305 8.13 0.56 12.28
CA LEU A 305 8.74 1.03 13.54
C LEU A 305 7.66 1.26 14.60
N VAL A 306 6.59 1.99 14.28
CA VAL A 306 5.51 2.23 15.25
C VAL A 306 4.69 0.97 15.52
N THR A 307 4.53 0.06 14.56
CA THR A 307 3.91 -1.26 14.77
C THR A 307 4.66 -2.04 15.85
N SER A 308 6.00 -1.99 15.83
CA SER A 308 6.83 -2.65 16.84
C SER A 308 6.62 -2.14 18.28
N LEU A 309 6.10 -0.92 18.45
CA LEU A 309 5.75 -0.35 19.76
C LEU A 309 4.46 -0.94 20.34
N HIS A 310 3.62 -1.56 19.50
CA HIS A 310 2.36 -2.18 19.90
C HIS A 310 2.43 -3.70 19.96
N MET A 311 3.54 -4.29 19.53
CA MET A 311 3.76 -5.75 19.54
C MET A 311 4.53 -6.19 20.78
N ARG A 312 4.04 -7.26 21.42
CA ARG A 312 4.60 -7.80 22.68
C ARG A 312 5.08 -9.23 22.55
N ASP A 313 4.38 -10.04 21.76
CA ASP A 313 4.63 -11.47 21.64
C ASP A 313 4.35 -12.02 20.24
N ASP A 314 4.54 -13.34 20.08
CA ASP A 314 4.32 -14.05 18.83
C ASP A 314 2.84 -14.07 18.40
N GLY A 315 1.90 -13.89 19.35
CA GLY A 315 0.48 -13.75 19.08
C GLY A 315 0.17 -12.44 18.38
N ASP A 316 0.78 -11.34 18.84
CA ASP A 316 0.69 -10.04 18.16
C ASP A 316 1.28 -10.14 16.73
N LEU A 317 2.42 -10.81 16.55
CA LEU A 317 3.02 -11.05 15.23
C LEU A 317 2.10 -11.89 14.31
N ALA A 318 1.46 -12.92 14.85
CA ALA A 318 0.50 -13.73 14.10
C ALA A 318 -0.74 -12.91 13.70
N ALA A 319 -1.24 -12.03 14.57
CA ALA A 319 -2.35 -11.13 14.27
C ALA A 319 -1.99 -10.14 13.15
N VAL A 320 -0.80 -9.54 13.21
CA VAL A 320 -0.26 -8.68 12.14
C VAL A 320 -0.23 -9.42 10.80
N LYS A 321 0.33 -10.64 10.76
CA LYS A 321 0.38 -11.46 9.54
C LYS A 321 -1.00 -11.82 9.01
N ASN A 322 -1.95 -12.15 9.89
CA ASN A 322 -3.33 -12.46 9.52
C ASN A 322 -4.08 -11.24 8.94
N ALA A 323 -3.86 -10.05 9.53
CA ALA A 323 -4.36 -8.79 8.97
C ALA A 323 -3.77 -8.55 7.57
N CYS A 324 -2.44 -8.66 7.41
CA CYS A 324 -1.79 -8.53 6.11
C CYS A 324 -2.36 -9.51 5.07
N ASN A 325 -2.51 -10.79 5.44
CA ASN A 325 -3.11 -11.81 4.56
C ASN A 325 -4.54 -11.42 4.15
N THR A 326 -5.33 -10.86 5.06
CA THR A 326 -6.71 -10.42 4.77
C THR A 326 -6.71 -9.37 3.65
N LEU A 327 -5.82 -8.39 3.76
CA LEU A 327 -5.68 -7.31 2.80
C LEU A 327 -5.15 -7.82 1.46
N MET A 328 -4.14 -8.70 1.49
CA MET A 328 -3.54 -9.25 0.28
C MET A 328 -4.47 -10.21 -0.45
N ALA A 329 -5.27 -10.99 0.27
CA ALA A 329 -6.30 -11.83 -0.31
C ALA A 329 -7.36 -10.97 -1.00
N SER A 330 -7.80 -9.89 -0.35
CA SER A 330 -8.75 -8.95 -0.96
C SER A 330 -8.19 -8.24 -2.18
N ARG A 331 -6.91 -7.86 -2.16
CA ARG A 331 -6.22 -7.26 -3.31
C ARG A 331 -6.09 -8.25 -4.45
N TYR A 332 -5.77 -9.52 -4.16
CA TYR A 332 -5.76 -10.58 -5.17
C TYR A 332 -7.14 -10.70 -5.83
N GLY A 333 -8.21 -10.77 -5.03
CA GLY A 333 -9.59 -10.80 -5.52
C GLY A 333 -9.94 -9.60 -6.40
N MET A 334 -9.57 -8.39 -5.99
CA MET A 334 -9.71 -7.18 -6.81
C MET A 334 -9.00 -7.33 -8.15
N MET A 335 -7.74 -7.76 -8.15
CA MET A 335 -6.97 -7.92 -9.39
C MET A 335 -7.50 -9.04 -10.27
N THR A 336 -8.09 -10.11 -9.71
CA THR A 336 -8.79 -11.16 -10.46
C THR A 336 -10.04 -10.59 -11.14
N GLY A 337 -10.85 -9.81 -10.43
CA GLY A 337 -12.02 -9.14 -11.02
C GLY A 337 -11.64 -8.11 -12.09
N LEU A 338 -10.58 -7.33 -11.86
CA LEU A 338 -10.03 -6.40 -12.86
C LEU A 338 -9.46 -7.13 -14.08
N TYR A 339 -8.83 -8.29 -13.90
CA TYR A 339 -8.37 -9.12 -15.00
C TYR A 339 -9.52 -9.53 -15.91
N ALA A 340 -10.61 -10.03 -15.33
CA ALA A 340 -11.82 -10.37 -16.07
C ALA A 340 -12.43 -9.15 -16.78
N HIS A 341 -12.54 -8.02 -16.09
CA HIS A 341 -13.11 -6.80 -16.66
C HIS A 341 -12.27 -6.23 -17.83
N VAL A 342 -10.95 -6.20 -17.67
CA VAL A 342 -10.04 -5.58 -18.63
C VAL A 342 -9.75 -6.50 -19.82
N PHE A 343 -9.47 -7.78 -19.56
CA PHE A 343 -9.07 -8.71 -20.63
C PHE A 343 -10.25 -9.48 -21.23
N GLY A 344 -11.38 -9.59 -20.54
CA GLY A 344 -12.50 -10.43 -20.97
C GLY A 344 -12.22 -11.93 -20.79
N GLU A 345 -11.26 -12.26 -19.93
CA GLU A 345 -10.74 -13.60 -19.70
C GLU A 345 -10.74 -13.91 -18.20
N THR A 346 -10.89 -15.17 -17.80
CA THR A 346 -10.70 -15.55 -16.40
C THR A 346 -9.22 -15.81 -16.10
N CYS A 347 -8.82 -15.59 -14.85
CA CYS A 347 -7.55 -16.09 -14.31
C CYS A 347 -7.82 -16.90 -13.02
N PRO A 348 -6.87 -17.75 -12.58
CA PRO A 348 -7.04 -18.51 -11.34
C PRO A 348 -7.37 -17.60 -10.15
N ALA A 349 -8.31 -18.02 -9.30
CA ALA A 349 -8.55 -17.34 -8.04
C ALA A 349 -7.49 -17.72 -7.01
N LEU A 350 -7.43 -16.98 -5.89
CA LEU A 350 -6.45 -17.23 -4.82
C LEU A 350 -6.55 -18.66 -4.26
N ALA A 351 -7.74 -19.24 -4.21
CA ALA A 351 -7.97 -20.62 -3.77
C ALA A 351 -7.39 -21.66 -4.74
N ASP A 352 -7.22 -21.31 -6.02
CA ASP A 352 -6.88 -22.24 -7.10
C ASP A 352 -5.36 -22.34 -7.35
N ILE A 353 -4.56 -21.42 -6.79
CA ILE A 353 -3.12 -21.34 -7.03
C ILE A 353 -2.28 -22.17 -6.05
N GLY A 354 -2.91 -23.04 -5.25
CA GLY A 354 -2.20 -23.82 -4.23
C GLY A 354 -1.62 -22.95 -3.12
N LEU A 355 -2.40 -21.99 -2.62
CA LEU A 355 -1.98 -21.02 -1.61
C LEU A 355 -1.34 -21.72 -0.38
N GLU A 356 -0.11 -21.31 -0.05
CA GLU A 356 0.62 -21.79 1.12
C GLU A 356 -0.17 -21.56 2.42
N SER A 357 -0.04 -22.48 3.38
CA SER A 357 -0.79 -22.41 4.65
C SER A 357 -0.55 -21.14 5.45
N ARG A 358 0.65 -20.55 5.36
CA ARG A 358 1.00 -19.29 6.03
C ARG A 358 0.18 -18.08 5.53
N TYR A 359 -0.32 -18.12 4.31
CA TYR A 359 -1.13 -17.05 3.71
C TYR A 359 -2.64 -17.24 3.87
N ARG A 360 -3.08 -18.38 4.38
CA ARG A 360 -4.49 -18.63 4.70
C ARG A 360 -4.88 -17.93 5.99
N LEU A 361 -6.09 -17.38 6.01
CA LEU A 361 -6.66 -16.70 7.17
C LEU A 361 -6.97 -17.69 8.29
N THR A 362 -6.70 -17.26 9.51
CA THR A 362 -6.86 -18.07 10.73
C THR A 362 -8.19 -17.86 11.44
N ASP A 363 -8.93 -16.82 11.08
CA ASP A 363 -10.24 -16.52 11.62
C ASP A 363 -11.18 -15.99 10.53
N ARG A 364 -12.50 -16.09 10.75
CA ARG A 364 -13.54 -15.70 9.78
C ARG A 364 -14.24 -14.38 10.12
N ARG A 365 -13.68 -13.54 11.00
CA ARG A 365 -14.31 -12.26 11.37
C ARG A 365 -14.57 -11.38 10.16
N ILE A 366 -13.58 -11.30 9.26
CA ILE A 366 -13.68 -10.49 8.04
C ILE A 366 -14.84 -10.91 7.13
N GLU A 367 -15.10 -12.22 7.01
CA GLU A 367 -16.20 -12.74 6.19
C GLU A 367 -17.56 -12.24 6.70
N THR A 368 -17.75 -12.24 8.02
CA THR A 368 -19.01 -11.80 8.63
C THR A 368 -19.22 -10.30 8.46
N VAL A 369 -18.22 -9.48 8.80
CA VAL A 369 -18.34 -8.02 8.74
C VAL A 369 -18.37 -7.50 7.30
N LEU A 370 -17.71 -8.18 6.35
CA LEU A 370 -17.80 -7.83 4.93
C LEU A 370 -19.19 -8.16 4.37
N ALA A 371 -19.76 -9.31 4.71
CA ALA A 371 -21.12 -9.68 4.29
C ALA A 371 -22.16 -8.69 4.80
N GLU A 372 -22.00 -8.20 6.02
CA GLU A 372 -22.84 -7.14 6.57
C GLU A 372 -22.61 -5.81 5.86
N ALA A 373 -21.36 -5.39 5.66
CA ALA A 373 -21.03 -4.14 4.99
C ALA A 373 -21.55 -4.06 3.55
N ARG A 374 -21.54 -5.18 2.80
CA ARG A 374 -22.10 -5.25 1.44
C ARG A 374 -23.57 -4.83 1.38
N LYS A 375 -24.36 -5.16 2.40
CA LYS A 375 -25.79 -4.80 2.46
C LYS A 375 -26.04 -3.29 2.60
N GLY A 376 -25.04 -2.56 3.09
CA GLY A 376 -25.09 -1.11 3.24
C GLY A 376 -24.62 -0.33 2.01
N VAL A 377 -24.18 -1.02 0.94
CA VAL A 377 -23.67 -0.35 -0.26
C VAL A 377 -24.82 0.15 -1.13
N ALA A 378 -24.77 1.43 -1.51
CA ALA A 378 -25.74 2.01 -2.41
C ALA A 378 -25.64 1.40 -3.81
N ALA A 379 -26.78 0.96 -4.37
CA ALA A 379 -26.82 0.13 -5.57
C ALA A 379 -26.22 0.81 -6.81
N GLU A 380 -26.32 2.12 -6.92
CA GLU A 380 -25.78 2.91 -8.03
C GLU A 380 -24.25 3.08 -7.98
N ARG A 381 -23.61 2.71 -6.86
CA ARG A 381 -22.17 2.88 -6.65
C ARG A 381 -21.37 1.64 -7.05
N VAL A 382 -22.03 0.51 -7.30
CA VAL A 382 -21.40 -0.76 -7.69
C VAL A 382 -22.09 -1.32 -8.93
N VAL A 383 -21.28 -1.79 -9.89
CA VAL A 383 -21.78 -2.50 -11.06
C VAL A 383 -22.40 -3.83 -10.63
N ASP A 384 -23.64 -4.08 -11.05
CA ASP A 384 -24.43 -5.26 -10.67
C ASP A 384 -24.55 -5.45 -9.14
N ALA A 385 -25.12 -4.45 -8.47
CA ALA A 385 -25.31 -4.48 -7.02
C ALA A 385 -26.15 -5.67 -6.52
N ALA A 386 -27.05 -6.21 -7.35
CA ALA A 386 -27.83 -7.39 -7.00
C ALA A 386 -26.95 -8.64 -6.92
N GLY A 387 -26.12 -8.89 -7.94
CA GLY A 387 -25.16 -10.00 -7.93
C GLY A 387 -24.03 -9.83 -6.92
N TYR A 388 -23.69 -8.59 -6.56
CA TYR A 388 -22.61 -8.29 -5.62
C TYR A 388 -22.86 -8.82 -4.19
N THR A 389 -24.09 -8.71 -3.69
CA THR A 389 -24.38 -9.09 -2.29
C THR A 389 -24.08 -10.56 -2.02
N ASP A 390 -24.32 -11.42 -3.02
CA ASP A 390 -24.16 -12.88 -2.94
C ASP A 390 -22.86 -13.38 -3.59
N SER A 391 -21.96 -12.49 -4.02
CA SER A 391 -20.72 -12.89 -4.70
C SER A 391 -19.75 -13.62 -3.75
N ALA A 392 -18.93 -14.52 -4.30
CA ALA A 392 -17.90 -15.19 -3.52
C ALA A 392 -16.87 -14.18 -2.97
N MET A 393 -16.44 -14.39 -1.72
CA MET A 393 -15.40 -13.59 -1.09
C MET A 393 -14.00 -14.12 -1.44
N PRO A 394 -12.97 -13.26 -1.49
CA PRO A 394 -11.63 -13.65 -1.95
C PRO A 394 -10.77 -14.34 -0.88
N PHE A 395 -11.36 -14.76 0.24
CA PHE A 395 -10.63 -15.26 1.40
C PHE A 395 -10.47 -16.78 1.35
N VAL A 396 -9.27 -17.24 1.71
CA VAL A 396 -8.95 -18.67 1.87
C VAL A 396 -8.62 -18.91 3.34
N PHE A 397 -9.39 -19.77 3.99
CA PHE A 397 -9.24 -20.09 5.42
C PHE A 397 -8.44 -21.39 5.62
N ARG A 398 -7.84 -21.53 6.79
CA ARG A 398 -7.13 -22.75 7.20
C ARG A 398 -8.05 -23.92 7.51
#